data_AF-A0A9D8ZMS9-F1
#
_entry.id   AF-A0A9D8ZMS9-F1
#
_cell.length_a   1.000
_cell.length_b   1.000
_cell.length_c   1.000
_cell.angle_alpha   90.00
_cell.angle_beta   90.00
_cell.angle_gamma   90.00
#
_symmetry.space_group_name_H-M   'P 1'
#
loop_
_entity.id
_entity.type
_entity.pdbx_description
1 polymer ?
#
loop_
_entity_poly.entity_id
_entity_poly.type
_entity_poly.pdbx_seq_one_letter_code
_entity_poly.pdbx_strand_id
1 'polypeptide(L)'
;MAADRSPDSGRFTRLWRAALMAVAVAVCSDGAYAFETRNWVVDGLPADADGRETVELPANPDAARRILAHKLENFGYPLARVDLVEERLVITYGTVTAIDVSALDEAVRPLIGRYLGQLVGTSPTTDRLDQVITRINDIAGFTGSILLQPGTAAGEYTAVAAGEMRRQSGVLSVRNTPTQNFDTRDVSLHQSFYSLLTSGDVLRIDLNGGQTSAGSTAYAGQISHQFPVNDTGTFAETRLSHFDASSDLPNEPGQTTDSKSTSGALVLGQSFSRYLDSANYLYSELNYRRDSGSTFENTEHAVLRTVFVETHTYDAGANFTWGVGLSAGTETTDNDVNFGIARGGLGFLLWLPEPLQDVEMRIENSWQISSSKTPAYELHSFDGVSRQRGFAPYEYAGNHGADVTVEVAKTFTPWAENGPLVAPFAFVDASYLANTSGNVAADRPGNTGLVSAGVGSTVSFANGFSLVG
;
A
#
# COMPACT_ATOMS: atom_id res chain seq x y z
N MET A 1 -20.93 -27.33 7.01
CA MET A 1 -19.93 -28.20 6.37
C MET A 1 -19.73 -27.73 4.94
N ALA A 2 -18.90 -26.71 4.75
CA ALA A 2 -18.50 -26.22 3.44
C ALA A 2 -16.98 -26.37 3.38
N ALA A 3 -16.51 -27.09 2.36
CA ALA A 3 -15.10 -27.40 2.18
C ALA A 3 -14.35 -26.12 1.78
N ASP A 4 -13.41 -25.73 2.63
CA ASP A 4 -12.38 -24.74 2.36
C ASP A 4 -11.46 -25.29 1.26
N ARG A 5 -11.52 -24.65 0.09
CA ARG A 5 -10.58 -24.84 -1.00
C ARG A 5 -10.10 -23.46 -1.42
N SER A 6 -9.18 -22.91 -0.64
CA SER A 6 -8.35 -21.80 -1.11
C SER A 6 -7.53 -22.28 -2.31
N PRO A 7 -7.38 -21.46 -3.37
CA PRO A 7 -6.46 -21.77 -4.45
C PRO A 7 -5.03 -21.70 -3.91
N ASP A 8 -4.34 -22.83 -3.92
CA ASP A 8 -2.93 -22.99 -3.54
C ASP A 8 -2.04 -22.29 -4.58
N SER A 9 -1.91 -20.96 -4.47
CA SER A 9 -1.10 -20.09 -5.33
C SER A 9 0.39 -20.47 -5.32
N GLY A 10 0.83 -21.27 -4.33
CA GLY A 10 2.17 -21.84 -4.27
C GLY A 10 2.43 -22.99 -5.24
N ARG A 11 1.40 -23.66 -5.81
CA ARG A 11 1.63 -24.80 -6.72
C ARG A 11 2.19 -24.40 -8.08
N PHE A 12 1.82 -23.23 -8.61
CA PHE A 12 2.32 -22.77 -9.90
C PHE A 12 3.79 -22.33 -9.81
N THR A 13 4.16 -21.61 -8.75
CA THR A 13 5.55 -21.22 -8.46
C THR A 13 6.43 -22.43 -8.10
N ARG A 14 5.90 -23.44 -7.42
CA ARG A 14 6.63 -24.70 -7.11
C ARG A 14 6.89 -25.57 -8.34
N LEU A 15 5.93 -25.67 -9.26
CA LEU A 15 6.11 -26.39 -10.54
C LEU A 15 7.11 -25.67 -11.46
N TRP A 16 7.11 -24.34 -11.47
CA TRP A 16 8.11 -23.56 -12.21
C TRP A 16 9.51 -23.64 -11.58
N ARG A 17 9.64 -23.64 -10.24
CA ARG A 17 10.93 -23.84 -9.55
C ARG A 17 11.48 -25.26 -9.73
N ALA A 18 10.63 -26.28 -9.73
CA ALA A 18 11.05 -27.66 -10.04
C ALA A 18 11.49 -27.82 -11.51
N ALA A 19 10.80 -27.14 -12.45
CA ALA A 19 11.20 -27.10 -13.86
C ALA A 19 12.50 -26.30 -14.07
N LEU A 20 12.70 -25.20 -13.34
CA LEU A 20 13.95 -24.43 -13.34
C LEU A 20 15.11 -25.20 -12.69
N MET A 21 14.86 -26.07 -11.70
CA MET A 21 15.89 -26.99 -11.19
C MET A 21 16.28 -28.04 -12.23
N ALA A 22 15.32 -28.58 -13.00
CA ALA A 22 15.64 -29.52 -14.08
C ALA A 22 16.42 -28.85 -15.24
N VAL A 23 16.19 -27.55 -15.50
CA VAL A 23 16.89 -26.78 -16.53
C VAL A 23 18.24 -26.22 -16.04
N ALA A 24 18.37 -25.82 -14.77
CA ALA A 24 19.65 -25.39 -14.19
C ALA A 24 20.67 -26.54 -14.11
N VAL A 25 20.20 -27.78 -13.93
CA VAL A 25 21.05 -28.99 -14.06
C VAL A 25 21.47 -29.23 -15.52
N ALA A 26 20.69 -28.77 -16.51
CA ALA A 26 21.00 -28.92 -17.93
C ALA A 26 21.85 -27.78 -18.53
N VAL A 27 21.87 -26.57 -17.93
CA VAL A 27 22.61 -25.42 -18.49
C VAL A 27 24.03 -25.28 -17.92
N CYS A 28 24.39 -26.04 -16.88
CA CYS A 28 25.79 -26.15 -16.42
C CYS A 28 26.61 -27.23 -17.15
N SER A 29 26.10 -27.89 -18.20
CA SER A 29 26.79 -29.01 -18.83
C SER A 29 27.81 -28.64 -19.93
N ASP A 30 27.89 -27.39 -20.39
CA ASP A 30 28.77 -27.01 -21.51
C ASP A 30 30.16 -26.51 -21.09
N GLY A 31 30.55 -26.79 -19.85
CA GLY A 31 31.90 -26.58 -19.32
C GLY A 31 32.20 -27.57 -18.20
N ALA A 32 32.09 -28.86 -18.49
CA ALA A 32 32.17 -29.94 -17.51
C ALA A 32 33.57 -30.06 -16.86
N TYR A 33 33.78 -29.35 -15.75
CA TYR A 33 34.47 -29.97 -14.63
C TYR A 33 33.54 -31.08 -14.13
N ALA A 34 33.78 -32.32 -14.58
CA ALA A 34 33.12 -33.49 -14.03
C ALA A 34 33.53 -33.61 -12.56
N PHE A 35 32.77 -33.00 -11.66
CA PHE A 35 32.91 -33.26 -10.25
C PHE A 35 32.50 -34.70 -10.01
N GLU A 36 33.42 -35.50 -9.50
CA GLU A 36 33.09 -36.83 -8.97
C GLU A 36 31.97 -36.65 -7.93
N THR A 37 30.84 -37.33 -8.10
CA THR A 37 29.71 -37.30 -7.17
C THR A 37 29.70 -38.56 -6.32
N ARG A 38 29.15 -38.46 -5.11
CA ARG A 38 28.85 -39.63 -4.27
C ARG A 38 27.50 -39.43 -3.56
N ASN A 39 26.88 -40.55 -3.19
CA ASN A 39 25.71 -40.52 -2.33
C ASN A 39 26.14 -40.27 -0.90
N TRP A 40 25.76 -39.11 -0.37
CA TRP A 40 26.00 -38.74 1.02
C TRP A 40 24.81 -39.16 1.87
N VAL A 41 25.07 -39.78 3.02
CA VAL A 41 24.03 -39.94 4.05
C VAL A 41 23.81 -38.59 4.72
N VAL A 42 22.56 -38.15 4.78
CA VAL A 42 22.18 -36.85 5.33
C VAL A 42 21.18 -37.02 6.47
N ASP A 43 21.54 -36.52 7.65
CA ASP A 43 20.69 -36.53 8.83
C ASP A 43 20.02 -35.15 8.99
N GLY A 44 18.70 -35.16 9.23
CA GLY A 44 17.94 -33.95 9.53
C GLY A 44 17.45 -33.17 8.31
N LEU A 45 17.26 -33.82 7.15
CA LEU A 45 16.56 -33.19 6.03
C LEU A 45 15.09 -32.91 6.40
N PRO A 46 14.54 -31.75 6.01
CA PRO A 46 13.16 -31.45 6.30
C PRO A 46 12.24 -32.29 5.38
N ALA A 47 11.04 -32.61 5.85
CA ALA A 47 10.13 -33.55 5.18
C ALA A 47 9.69 -33.09 3.78
N ASP A 48 9.73 -31.78 3.53
CA ASP A 48 9.46 -31.12 2.26
C ASP A 48 10.64 -31.11 1.29
N ALA A 49 11.87 -31.40 1.75
CA ALA A 49 13.06 -31.65 0.91
C ALA A 49 13.24 -33.14 0.59
N ASP A 50 12.12 -33.83 0.37
CA ASP A 50 12.03 -35.21 -0.10
C ASP A 50 12.48 -36.30 0.90
N GLY A 51 12.79 -35.94 2.15
CA GLY A 51 13.00 -36.88 3.27
C GLY A 51 14.02 -38.01 3.03
N ARG A 52 14.84 -37.90 1.97
CA ARG A 52 15.75 -38.96 1.56
C ARG A 52 16.93 -39.00 2.52
N GLU A 53 17.21 -40.18 3.08
CA GLU A 53 18.40 -40.40 3.91
C GLU A 53 19.72 -40.27 3.11
N THR A 54 19.64 -40.18 1.77
CA THR A 54 20.80 -39.97 0.90
C THR A 54 20.58 -38.90 -0.18
N VAL A 55 21.60 -38.09 -0.42
CA VAL A 55 21.61 -37.03 -1.45
C VAL A 55 22.88 -37.14 -2.29
N GLU A 56 22.73 -37.11 -3.61
CA GLU A 56 23.86 -37.05 -4.54
C GLU A 56 24.46 -35.63 -4.55
N LEU A 57 25.73 -35.53 -4.12
CA LEU A 57 26.50 -34.28 -4.04
C LEU A 57 27.95 -34.57 -4.46
N PRO A 58 28.80 -33.56 -4.68
CA PRO A 58 30.22 -33.78 -4.96
C PRO A 58 30.89 -34.66 -3.90
N ALA A 59 31.83 -35.50 -4.33
CA ALA A 59 32.58 -36.40 -3.46
C ALA A 59 33.48 -35.63 -2.48
N ASN A 60 33.89 -34.41 -2.83
CA ASN A 60 34.59 -33.50 -1.93
C ASN A 60 33.65 -33.07 -0.77
N PRO A 61 33.99 -33.37 0.50
CA PRO A 61 33.12 -33.09 1.64
C PRO A 61 32.77 -31.61 1.81
N ASP A 62 33.72 -30.70 1.61
CA ASP A 62 33.48 -29.27 1.78
C ASP A 62 32.57 -28.72 0.69
N ALA A 63 32.72 -29.21 -0.55
CA ALA A 63 31.83 -28.88 -1.65
C ALA A 63 30.41 -29.40 -1.39
N ALA A 64 30.27 -30.65 -0.92
CA ALA A 64 28.99 -31.23 -0.56
C ALA A 64 28.27 -30.43 0.54
N ARG A 65 29.00 -30.07 1.61
CA ARG A 65 28.48 -29.24 2.71
C ARG A 65 27.96 -27.89 2.22
N ARG A 66 28.76 -27.16 1.45
CA ARG A 66 28.37 -25.83 0.94
C ARG A 66 27.16 -25.90 0.00
N ILE A 67 27.14 -26.88 -0.90
CA ILE A 67 26.01 -27.05 -1.83
C ILE A 67 24.74 -27.43 -1.08
N LEU A 68 24.82 -28.34 -0.11
CA LEU A 68 23.66 -28.71 0.70
C LEU A 68 23.16 -27.55 1.56
N ALA A 69 24.06 -26.78 2.17
CA ALA A 69 23.69 -25.57 2.91
C ALA A 69 22.98 -24.55 2.00
N HIS A 70 23.52 -24.30 0.80
CA HIS A 70 22.89 -23.40 -0.17
C HIS A 70 21.54 -23.93 -0.68
N LYS A 71 21.38 -25.26 -0.82
CA LYS A 71 20.06 -25.86 -1.11
C LYS A 71 19.07 -25.58 0.02
N LEU A 72 19.46 -25.75 1.28
CA LEU A 72 18.60 -25.48 2.45
C LEU A 72 18.22 -24.00 2.54
N GLU A 73 19.15 -23.09 2.26
CA GLU A 73 18.87 -21.65 2.15
C GLU A 73 17.80 -21.37 1.09
N ASN A 74 17.92 -21.97 -0.10
CA ASN A 74 16.92 -21.85 -1.17
C ASN A 74 15.58 -22.51 -0.84
N PHE A 75 15.56 -23.50 0.06
CA PHE A 75 14.34 -24.08 0.63
C PHE A 75 13.74 -23.22 1.77
N GLY A 76 14.37 -22.10 2.11
CA GLY A 76 13.87 -21.15 3.10
C GLY A 76 14.38 -21.38 4.51
N TYR A 77 15.50 -22.09 4.70
CA TYR A 77 16.15 -22.30 6.00
C TYR A 77 17.48 -21.54 6.09
N PRO A 78 17.45 -20.20 6.24
CA PRO A 78 18.65 -19.36 6.12
C PRO A 78 19.67 -19.58 7.25
N LEU A 79 19.24 -20.13 8.39
CA LEU A 79 20.10 -20.43 9.53
C LEU A 79 20.55 -21.89 9.59
N ALA A 80 20.25 -22.70 8.57
CA ALA A 80 20.69 -24.09 8.55
C ALA A 80 22.21 -24.17 8.31
N ARG A 81 22.86 -25.05 9.09
CA ARG A 81 24.28 -25.37 8.95
C ARG A 81 24.43 -26.85 8.65
N VAL A 82 25.42 -27.18 7.84
CA VAL A 82 25.73 -28.55 7.47
C VAL A 82 27.14 -28.87 7.96
N ASP A 83 27.24 -29.85 8.85
CA ASP A 83 28.50 -30.36 9.39
C ASP A 83 28.77 -31.79 8.95
N LEU A 84 30.05 -32.16 8.93
CA LEU A 84 30.49 -33.52 8.62
C LEU A 84 30.80 -34.26 9.92
N VAL A 85 30.05 -35.31 10.23
CA VAL A 85 30.25 -36.15 11.41
C VAL A 85 30.30 -37.61 10.94
N GLU A 86 31.43 -38.28 11.17
CA GLU A 86 31.58 -39.72 10.86
C GLU A 86 31.13 -40.10 9.44
N GLU A 87 31.56 -39.30 8.45
CA GLU A 87 31.21 -39.41 7.01
C GLU A 87 29.77 -39.07 6.62
N ARG A 88 28.96 -38.58 7.56
CA ARG A 88 27.58 -38.14 7.33
C ARG A 88 27.47 -36.62 7.35
N LEU A 89 26.57 -36.09 6.53
CA LEU A 89 26.21 -34.67 6.58
C LEU A 89 25.07 -34.49 7.59
N VAL A 90 25.34 -33.79 8.68
CA VAL A 90 24.34 -33.52 9.72
C VAL A 90 23.86 -32.08 9.58
N ILE A 91 22.55 -31.91 9.46
CA ILE A 91 21.91 -30.59 9.37
C ILE A 91 21.54 -30.12 10.77
N THR A 92 22.05 -28.94 11.14
CA THR A 92 21.64 -28.22 12.35
C THR A 92 20.85 -26.99 11.95
N TYR A 93 19.58 -26.93 12.34
CA TYR A 93 18.77 -25.74 12.15
C TYR A 93 19.10 -24.71 13.22
N GLY A 94 19.55 -23.53 12.81
CA GLY A 94 19.75 -22.43 13.74
C GLY A 94 18.45 -22.08 14.47
N THR A 95 18.53 -21.83 15.77
CA THR A 95 17.40 -21.47 16.63
C THR A 95 17.62 -20.08 17.19
N VAL A 96 16.61 -19.22 17.11
CA VAL A 96 16.65 -17.91 17.77
C VAL A 96 16.34 -18.10 19.25
N THR A 97 17.30 -17.82 20.14
CA THR A 97 17.17 -18.05 21.59
C THR A 97 16.89 -16.77 22.36
N ALA A 98 17.26 -15.62 21.80
CA ALA A 98 17.06 -14.32 22.43
C ALA A 98 16.75 -13.22 21.41
N ILE A 99 16.26 -12.09 21.90
CA ILE A 99 16.04 -10.87 21.13
C ILE A 99 16.74 -9.70 21.80
N ASP A 100 17.23 -8.76 21.00
CA ASP A 100 17.76 -7.49 21.48
C ASP A 100 17.09 -6.32 20.76
N VAL A 101 16.42 -5.48 21.55
CA VAL A 101 15.72 -4.26 21.13
C VAL A 101 16.20 -3.03 21.91
N SER A 102 17.33 -3.17 22.63
CA SER A 102 17.84 -2.15 23.55
C SER A 102 18.27 -0.87 22.83
N ALA A 103 18.75 -0.98 21.60
CA ALA A 103 19.19 0.14 20.76
C ALA A 103 18.03 0.97 20.18
N LEU A 104 16.79 0.51 20.30
CA LEU A 104 15.62 1.18 19.72
C LEU A 104 15.07 2.26 20.62
N ASP A 105 14.38 3.25 20.01
CA ASP A 105 13.59 4.25 20.72
C ASP A 105 12.55 3.56 21.63
N GLU A 106 12.43 4.05 22.86
CA GLU A 106 11.53 3.51 23.89
C GLU A 106 10.08 3.48 23.43
N ALA A 107 9.66 4.41 22.56
CA ALA A 107 8.31 4.49 22.04
C ALA A 107 7.90 3.28 21.21
N VAL A 108 8.82 2.64 20.48
CA VAL A 108 8.53 1.49 19.59
C VAL A 108 9.05 0.16 20.11
N ARG A 109 9.98 0.20 21.07
CA ARG A 109 10.63 -0.99 21.65
C ARG A 109 9.64 -2.09 22.09
N PRO A 110 8.52 -1.80 22.80
CA PRO A 110 7.60 -2.83 23.24
C PRO A 110 6.96 -3.60 22.06
N LEU A 111 6.51 -2.89 21.03
CA LEU A 111 5.86 -3.49 19.87
C LEU A 111 6.83 -4.34 19.05
N ILE A 112 8.03 -3.81 18.77
CA ILE A 112 9.07 -4.55 18.03
C ILE A 112 9.52 -5.79 18.82
N GLY A 113 9.64 -5.67 20.14
CA GLY A 113 9.93 -6.80 21.02
C GLY A 113 8.88 -7.92 20.93
N ARG A 114 7.58 -7.57 20.82
CA ARG A 114 6.52 -8.56 20.61
C ARG A 114 6.61 -9.25 19.26
N TYR A 115 6.91 -8.51 18.18
CA TYR A 115 7.09 -9.10 16.85
C TYR A 115 8.30 -10.05 16.79
N LEU A 116 9.45 -9.63 17.31
CA LEU A 116 10.64 -10.47 17.37
C LEU A 116 10.48 -11.66 18.32
N GLY A 117 9.73 -11.49 19.41
CA GLY A 117 9.44 -12.56 20.37
C GLY A 117 8.81 -13.79 19.71
N GLN A 118 8.13 -13.62 18.58
CA GLN A 118 7.55 -14.74 17.82
C GLN A 118 8.58 -15.61 17.09
N LEU A 119 9.87 -15.22 17.07
CA LEU A 119 10.98 -16.01 16.53
C LEU A 119 11.66 -16.84 17.62
N VAL A 120 11.51 -16.48 18.90
CA VAL A 120 12.22 -17.14 20.01
C VAL A 120 11.77 -18.60 20.15
N GLY A 121 12.76 -19.49 20.29
CA GLY A 121 12.55 -20.94 20.37
C GLY A 121 12.24 -21.60 19.03
N THR A 122 12.35 -20.86 17.92
CA THR A 122 12.08 -21.38 16.58
C THR A 122 13.33 -21.37 15.71
N SER A 123 13.32 -22.20 14.67
CA SER A 123 14.22 -22.09 13.52
C SER A 123 13.50 -21.35 12.40
N PRO A 124 13.62 -20.01 12.33
CA PRO A 124 12.76 -19.22 11.48
C PRO A 124 13.07 -19.47 10.01
N THR A 125 12.02 -19.67 9.21
CA THR A 125 12.13 -19.73 7.76
C THR A 125 12.25 -18.33 7.16
N THR A 126 12.68 -18.24 5.90
CA THR A 126 12.72 -16.96 5.16
C THR A 126 11.38 -16.25 5.18
N ASP A 127 10.27 -16.97 4.89
CA ASP A 127 8.92 -16.40 4.93
C ASP A 127 8.55 -15.82 6.30
N ARG A 128 9.02 -16.48 7.37
CA ARG A 128 8.74 -16.04 8.74
C ARG A 128 9.56 -14.80 9.11
N LEU A 129 10.83 -14.76 8.73
CA LEU A 129 11.67 -13.58 8.89
C LEU A 129 11.11 -12.41 8.11
N ASP A 130 10.73 -12.64 6.86
CA ASP A 130 10.14 -11.64 5.99
C ASP A 130 8.88 -11.03 6.59
N GLN A 131 7.94 -11.88 7.05
CA GLN A 131 6.73 -11.41 7.72
C GLN A 131 7.02 -10.55 8.96
N VAL A 132 8.02 -10.92 9.78
CA VAL A 132 8.37 -10.17 10.99
C VAL A 132 9.04 -8.84 10.64
N ILE A 133 10.01 -8.82 9.71
CA ILE A 133 10.67 -7.60 9.23
C ILE A 133 9.63 -6.64 8.64
N THR A 134 8.71 -7.19 7.86
CA THR A 134 7.69 -6.42 7.19
C THR A 134 6.73 -5.78 8.20
N ARG A 135 6.29 -6.52 9.23
CA ARG A 135 5.48 -5.95 10.34
C ARG A 135 6.20 -4.88 11.14
N ILE A 136 7.51 -5.03 11.34
CA ILE A 136 8.34 -4.00 11.96
C ILE A 136 8.36 -2.73 11.10
N ASN A 137 8.47 -2.86 9.79
CA ASN A 137 8.46 -1.72 8.86
C ASN A 137 7.06 -1.15 8.58
N ASP A 138 5.99 -1.86 8.95
CA ASP A 138 4.62 -1.32 8.96
C ASP A 138 4.35 -0.42 10.18
N ILE A 139 5.25 -0.36 11.17
CA ILE A 139 5.15 0.56 12.31
C ILE A 139 5.31 1.99 11.78
N ALA A 140 4.26 2.80 11.95
CA ALA A 140 4.23 4.15 11.42
C ALA A 140 5.40 5.00 11.97
N GLY A 141 6.17 5.60 11.05
CA GLY A 141 7.32 6.44 11.39
C GLY A 141 8.60 5.68 11.73
N PHE A 142 8.59 4.34 11.72
CA PHE A 142 9.79 3.52 11.97
C PHE A 142 10.29 2.89 10.68
N THR A 143 11.62 2.75 10.54
CA THR A 143 12.24 1.95 9.49
C THR A 143 13.38 1.18 10.11
N GLY A 144 13.44 -0.12 9.87
CA GLY A 144 14.42 -0.97 10.52
C GLY A 144 14.68 -2.30 9.83
N SER A 145 15.63 -3.00 10.42
CA SER A 145 16.14 -4.30 9.98
C SER A 145 16.37 -5.22 11.17
N ILE A 146 16.54 -6.51 10.89
CA ILE A 146 16.89 -7.52 11.88
C ILE A 146 18.25 -8.10 11.50
N LEU A 147 19.14 -8.20 12.48
CA LEU A 147 20.39 -8.93 12.36
C LEU A 147 20.31 -10.20 13.22
N LEU A 148 20.71 -11.33 12.65
CA LEU A 148 20.76 -12.61 13.35
C LEU A 148 22.21 -12.86 13.77
N GLN A 149 22.52 -12.57 15.03
CA GLN A 149 23.87 -12.71 15.59
C GLN A 149 24.05 -14.11 16.19
N PRO A 150 25.17 -14.82 15.91
CA PRO A 150 25.45 -16.08 16.57
C PRO A 150 25.51 -15.94 18.10
N GLY A 151 24.88 -16.87 18.80
CA GLY A 151 24.87 -16.97 20.26
C GLY A 151 26.14 -17.65 20.81
N THR A 152 26.07 -18.05 22.08
CA THR A 152 27.20 -18.70 22.78
C THR A 152 27.34 -20.18 22.45
N ALA A 153 26.24 -20.87 22.11
CA ALA A 153 26.27 -22.25 21.65
C ALA A 153 26.11 -22.36 20.12
N ALA A 154 26.62 -23.45 19.55
CA ALA A 154 26.54 -23.71 18.12
C ALA A 154 25.06 -23.85 17.69
N GLY A 155 24.66 -23.08 16.68
CA GLY A 155 23.29 -23.08 16.17
C GLY A 155 22.33 -22.19 16.96
N GLU A 156 22.78 -21.49 18.00
CA GLU A 156 21.96 -20.46 18.66
C GLU A 156 22.17 -19.09 18.01
N TYR A 157 21.10 -18.29 17.95
CA TYR A 157 21.12 -16.95 17.40
C TYR A 157 20.33 -15.96 18.28
N THR A 158 20.79 -14.72 18.33
CA THR A 158 20.05 -13.58 18.88
C THR A 158 19.53 -12.72 17.74
N ALA A 159 18.23 -12.42 17.73
CA ALA A 159 17.64 -11.49 16.78
C ALA A 159 17.75 -10.05 17.31
N VAL A 160 18.60 -9.25 16.68
CA VAL A 160 18.88 -7.86 17.06
C VAL A 160 18.13 -6.93 16.10
N ALA A 161 17.22 -6.11 16.61
CA ALA A 161 16.59 -5.07 15.80
C ALA A 161 17.39 -3.78 15.84
N ALA A 162 17.56 -3.17 14.67
CA ALA A 162 18.17 -1.86 14.51
C ALA A 162 17.31 -1.03 13.54
N GLY A 163 17.16 0.26 13.82
CA GLY A 163 16.37 1.14 12.98
C GLY A 163 16.29 2.55 13.51
N GLU A 164 15.63 3.40 12.74
CA GLU A 164 15.44 4.82 13.03
C GLU A 164 13.96 5.13 13.20
N MET A 165 13.66 6.04 14.13
CA MET A 165 12.31 6.50 14.42
C MET A 165 12.17 7.97 14.03
N ARG A 166 11.26 8.26 13.11
CA ARG A 166 10.77 9.59 12.81
C ARG A 166 9.54 9.86 13.67
N ARG A 167 9.60 10.86 14.56
CA ARG A 167 8.47 11.20 15.45
C ARG A 167 7.39 12.07 14.82
N GLN A 168 7.72 12.79 13.75
CA GLN A 168 6.76 13.64 13.05
C GLN A 168 7.16 13.84 11.58
N SER A 169 6.16 14.12 10.74
CA SER A 169 6.36 14.48 9.33
C SER A 169 5.21 15.39 8.89
N GLY A 170 5.50 16.38 8.05
CA GLY A 170 4.46 17.26 7.56
C GLY A 170 4.82 17.91 6.23
N VAL A 171 3.79 18.38 5.54
CA VAL A 171 3.88 19.05 4.24
C VAL A 171 2.92 20.23 4.25
N LEU A 172 3.42 21.40 3.87
CA LEU A 172 2.62 22.56 3.53
C LEU A 172 2.64 22.73 2.02
N SER A 173 1.47 22.72 1.38
CA SER A 173 1.33 22.91 -0.07
C SER A 173 0.54 24.18 -0.35
N VAL A 174 0.98 24.92 -1.37
CA VAL A 174 0.24 26.05 -1.94
C VAL A 174 0.02 25.71 -3.41
N ARG A 175 -1.23 25.68 -3.84
CA ARG A 175 -1.64 25.33 -5.19
C ARG A 175 -2.38 26.50 -5.82
N ASN A 176 -2.10 26.74 -7.09
CA ASN A 176 -2.95 27.55 -7.96
C ASN A 176 -3.43 26.64 -9.08
N THR A 177 -4.73 26.36 -9.11
CA THR A 177 -5.33 25.56 -10.19
C THR A 177 -5.78 26.54 -11.27
N PRO A 178 -5.14 26.58 -12.45
CA PRO A 178 -5.50 27.55 -13.47
C PRO A 178 -6.91 27.25 -14.00
N THR A 179 -7.89 27.99 -13.47
CA THR A 179 -9.21 28.15 -14.09
C THR A 179 -9.12 29.28 -15.13
N GLN A 180 -10.17 29.48 -15.94
CA GLN A 180 -10.19 30.54 -16.97
C GLN A 180 -9.78 31.93 -16.43
N ASN A 181 -9.96 32.17 -15.12
CA ASN A 181 -9.66 33.45 -14.47
C ASN A 181 -8.46 33.42 -13.51
N PHE A 182 -7.78 32.27 -13.31
CA PHE A 182 -6.67 32.12 -12.34
C PHE A 182 -7.01 32.51 -10.89
N ASP A 183 -8.28 32.44 -10.52
CA ASP A 183 -8.77 32.87 -9.20
C ASP A 183 -8.68 31.78 -8.13
N THR A 184 -8.39 30.54 -8.53
CA THR A 184 -8.41 29.38 -7.63
C THR A 184 -7.08 29.24 -6.91
N ARG A 185 -7.09 29.35 -5.57
CA ARG A 185 -5.91 29.23 -4.73
C ARG A 185 -6.22 28.39 -3.52
N ASP A 186 -5.40 27.36 -3.30
CA ASP A 186 -5.57 26.44 -2.19
C ASP A 186 -4.29 26.35 -1.37
N VAL A 187 -4.45 26.27 -0.04
CA VAL A 187 -3.38 25.98 0.91
C VAL A 187 -3.78 24.74 1.68
N SER A 188 -2.88 23.76 1.78
CA SER A 188 -3.11 22.56 2.56
C SER A 188 -1.92 22.23 3.46
N LEU A 189 -2.21 21.89 4.71
CA LEU A 189 -1.27 21.39 5.69
C LEU A 189 -1.61 19.93 5.99
N HIS A 190 -0.63 19.05 5.81
CA HIS A 190 -0.66 17.69 6.33
C HIS A 190 0.39 17.57 7.43
N GLN A 191 0.02 17.09 8.60
CA GLN A 191 0.95 16.83 9.71
C GLN A 191 0.63 15.48 10.35
N SER A 192 1.65 14.64 10.47
CA SER A 192 1.61 13.34 11.14
C SER A 192 2.53 13.34 12.35
N PHE A 193 2.08 12.70 13.43
CA PHE A 193 2.85 12.40 14.64
C PHE A 193 2.81 10.89 14.87
N TYR A 194 3.97 10.30 15.18
CA TYR A 194 4.14 8.85 15.21
C TYR A 194 4.52 8.37 16.61
N SER A 195 3.92 7.24 17.04
CA SER A 195 4.08 6.63 18.37
C SER A 195 3.95 7.65 19.50
N LEU A 196 2.89 8.45 19.46
CA LEU A 196 2.62 9.55 20.39
C LEU A 196 1.98 9.04 21.69
N LEU A 197 0.95 8.20 21.61
CA LEU A 197 0.23 7.69 22.78
C LEU A 197 0.56 6.23 23.06
N THR A 198 0.71 5.44 22.00
CA THR A 198 1.03 4.01 22.06
C THR A 198 2.04 3.62 20.98
N SER A 199 2.78 2.54 21.20
CA SER A 199 3.78 2.07 20.23
C SER A 199 3.14 1.78 18.86
N GLY A 200 3.63 2.47 17.83
CA GLY A 200 3.18 2.30 16.44
C GLY A 200 1.86 3.00 16.08
N ASP A 201 1.31 3.84 16.96
CA ASP A 201 0.18 4.68 16.59
C ASP A 201 0.60 5.87 15.71
N VAL A 202 -0.40 6.50 15.07
CA VAL A 202 -0.21 7.69 14.28
C VAL A 202 -1.42 8.62 14.43
N LEU A 203 -1.12 9.87 14.77
CA LEU A 203 -2.08 10.97 14.77
C LEU A 203 -1.82 11.82 13.53
N ARG A 204 -2.83 11.98 12.68
CA ARG A 204 -2.76 12.82 11.47
C ARG A 204 -3.71 14.00 11.59
N ILE A 205 -3.26 15.14 11.10
CA ILE A 205 -4.00 16.39 10.99
C ILE A 205 -3.90 16.84 9.55
N ASP A 206 -5.04 16.95 8.89
CA ASP A 206 -5.18 17.50 7.55
C ASP A 206 -5.98 18.79 7.65
N LEU A 207 -5.45 19.89 7.14
CA LEU A 207 -6.17 21.16 7.02
C LEU A 207 -6.07 21.63 5.58
N ASN A 208 -7.16 22.05 4.98
CA ASN A 208 -7.18 22.67 3.66
C ASN A 208 -8.07 23.90 3.68
N GLY A 209 -7.66 24.93 2.96
CA GLY A 209 -8.42 26.17 2.84
C GLY A 209 -8.07 26.89 1.57
N GLY A 210 -9.07 27.46 0.92
CA GLY A 210 -8.85 28.07 -0.39
C GLY A 210 -10.00 28.92 -0.88
N GLN A 211 -9.72 29.58 -1.99
CA GLN A 211 -10.68 30.31 -2.80
C GLN A 211 -10.87 29.51 -4.09
N THR A 212 -12.11 29.14 -4.41
CA THR A 212 -12.41 28.34 -5.60
C THR A 212 -12.74 29.22 -6.82
N SER A 213 -13.38 30.36 -6.57
CA SER A 213 -13.68 31.43 -7.52
C SER A 213 -13.75 32.80 -6.83
N ALA A 214 -13.89 33.89 -7.59
CA ALA A 214 -14.24 35.19 -7.02
C ALA A 214 -15.51 35.06 -6.14
N GLY A 215 -15.41 35.38 -4.85
CA GLY A 215 -16.54 35.31 -3.91
C GLY A 215 -16.86 33.92 -3.34
N SER A 216 -16.04 32.88 -3.58
CA SER A 216 -16.24 31.56 -2.97
C SER A 216 -15.03 31.09 -2.18
N THR A 217 -15.25 30.70 -0.93
CA THR A 217 -14.23 30.19 -0.01
C THR A 217 -14.64 28.85 0.55
N ALA A 218 -13.66 27.98 0.80
CA ALA A 218 -13.88 26.69 1.44
C ALA A 218 -12.75 26.38 2.39
N TYR A 219 -13.09 25.74 3.51
CA TYR A 219 -12.16 25.25 4.52
C TYR A 219 -12.58 23.85 4.93
N ALA A 220 -11.61 22.96 5.08
CA ALA A 220 -11.82 21.66 5.70
C ALA A 220 -10.69 21.32 6.65
N GLY A 221 -11.03 20.47 7.61
CA GLY A 221 -10.11 19.90 8.56
C GLY A 221 -10.48 18.45 8.86
N GLN A 222 -9.47 17.61 9.02
CA GLN A 222 -9.61 16.23 9.46
C GLN A 222 -8.55 15.94 10.52
N ILE A 223 -8.96 15.21 11.55
CA ILE A 223 -8.05 14.60 12.52
C ILE A 223 -8.32 13.10 12.53
N SER A 224 -7.27 12.30 12.44
CA SER A 224 -7.36 10.84 12.52
C SER A 224 -6.36 10.28 13.50
N HIS A 225 -6.76 9.34 14.35
CA HIS A 225 -5.86 8.57 15.21
C HIS A 225 -6.00 7.09 14.92
N GLN A 226 -4.93 6.49 14.40
CA GLN A 226 -4.81 5.08 14.08
C GLN A 226 -3.86 4.42 15.06
N PHE A 227 -4.22 3.25 15.60
CA PHE A 227 -3.39 2.50 16.55
C PHE A 227 -3.50 0.98 16.32
N PRO A 228 -2.41 0.23 16.58
CA PRO A 228 -2.44 -1.23 16.47
C PRO A 228 -3.31 -1.83 17.58
N VAL A 229 -4.14 -2.81 17.22
CA VAL A 229 -5.03 -3.52 18.15
C VAL A 229 -4.37 -4.80 18.67
N ASN A 230 -3.57 -5.47 17.83
CA ASN A 230 -2.86 -6.69 18.18
C ASN A 230 -1.57 -6.85 17.36
N ASP A 231 -0.88 -7.96 17.59
CA ASP A 231 0.41 -8.25 16.94
C ASP A 231 0.29 -9.04 15.63
N THR A 232 -0.92 -9.15 15.06
CA THR A 232 -1.17 -9.84 13.79
C THR A 232 -1.44 -8.89 12.63
N GLY A 233 -1.38 -7.58 12.86
CA GLY A 233 -1.63 -6.55 11.85
C GLY A 233 -3.06 -6.01 11.86
N THR A 234 -3.83 -6.22 12.94
CA THR A 234 -5.09 -5.50 13.14
C THR A 234 -4.82 -4.09 13.65
N PHE A 235 -5.51 -3.10 13.09
CA PHE A 235 -5.51 -1.74 13.62
C PHE A 235 -6.94 -1.19 13.70
N ALA A 236 -7.10 -0.15 14.51
CA ALA A 236 -8.30 0.66 14.58
C ALA A 236 -7.94 2.11 14.28
N GLU A 237 -8.87 2.84 13.69
CA GLU A 237 -8.72 4.27 13.46
C GLU A 237 -10.01 5.01 13.76
N THR A 238 -9.89 6.16 14.40
CA THR A 238 -10.99 7.11 14.58
C THR A 238 -10.71 8.35 13.76
N ARG A 239 -11.70 8.83 13.02
CA ARG A 239 -11.59 10.04 12.20
C ARG A 239 -12.69 11.02 12.53
N LEU A 240 -12.33 12.29 12.60
CA LEU A 240 -13.26 13.40 12.72
C LEU A 240 -12.95 14.39 11.60
N SER A 241 -13.96 14.83 10.87
CA SER A 241 -13.79 15.83 9.82
C SER A 241 -14.86 16.90 9.86
N HIS A 242 -14.47 18.08 9.42
CA HIS A 242 -15.34 19.23 9.25
C HIS A 242 -15.02 19.94 7.93
N PHE A 243 -16.04 20.43 7.26
CA PHE A 243 -15.95 21.20 6.04
C PHE A 243 -16.97 22.33 6.09
N ASP A 244 -16.56 23.53 5.70
CA ASP A 244 -17.39 24.73 5.61
C ASP A 244 -17.04 25.44 4.29
N ALA A 245 -18.05 25.76 3.49
CA ALA A 245 -17.89 26.47 2.23
C ALA A 245 -18.98 27.53 2.08
N SER A 246 -18.59 28.66 1.50
CA SER A 246 -19.48 29.76 1.13
C SER A 246 -19.24 30.14 -0.33
N SER A 247 -20.30 30.45 -1.06
CA SER A 247 -20.22 30.89 -2.46
C SER A 247 -21.26 31.97 -2.73
N ASP A 248 -20.83 33.05 -3.38
CA ASP A 248 -21.75 34.00 -3.99
C ASP A 248 -22.55 33.35 -5.12
N LEU A 249 -23.85 33.66 -5.20
CA LEU A 249 -24.69 33.22 -6.31
C LEU A 249 -24.32 33.98 -7.60
N PRO A 250 -24.01 33.27 -8.70
CA PRO A 250 -23.53 33.91 -9.94
C PRO A 250 -24.47 34.99 -10.52
N ASN A 251 -25.77 34.86 -10.25
CA ASN A 251 -26.82 35.74 -10.79
C ASN A 251 -27.46 36.65 -9.74
N GLU A 252 -27.04 36.57 -8.47
CA GLU A 252 -27.60 37.36 -7.36
C GLU A 252 -26.47 37.89 -6.46
N PRO A 253 -25.72 38.91 -6.91
CA PRO A 253 -24.61 39.48 -6.14
C PRO A 253 -25.05 39.94 -4.75
N GLY A 254 -24.41 39.42 -3.71
CA GLY A 254 -24.75 39.69 -2.30
C GLY A 254 -25.63 38.64 -1.63
N GLN A 255 -26.08 37.60 -2.36
CA GLN A 255 -26.61 36.38 -1.75
C GLN A 255 -25.55 35.28 -1.72
N THR A 256 -25.31 34.75 -0.52
CA THR A 256 -24.33 33.69 -0.26
C THR A 256 -25.03 32.36 0.00
N THR A 257 -24.54 31.31 -0.64
CA THR A 257 -24.88 29.93 -0.29
C THR A 257 -23.81 29.36 0.63
N ASP A 258 -24.22 28.88 1.78
CA ASP A 258 -23.32 28.25 2.75
C ASP A 258 -23.61 26.75 2.79
N SER A 259 -22.55 25.94 2.89
CA SER A 259 -22.61 24.50 3.02
C SER A 259 -21.64 24.03 4.10
N LYS A 260 -22.12 23.22 5.02
CA LYS A 260 -21.36 22.66 6.14
C LYS A 260 -21.52 21.17 6.20
N SER A 261 -20.44 20.47 6.49
CA SER A 261 -20.40 19.02 6.66
C SER A 261 -19.56 18.69 7.88
N THR A 262 -20.08 17.85 8.78
CA THR A 262 -19.31 17.27 9.89
C THR A 262 -19.47 15.77 9.87
N SER A 263 -18.39 15.03 10.04
CA SER A 263 -18.46 13.57 10.09
C SER A 263 -17.53 12.97 11.13
N GLY A 264 -17.92 11.80 11.62
CA GLY A 264 -17.12 10.92 12.45
C GLY A 264 -17.08 9.53 11.84
N ALA A 265 -15.92 8.88 11.91
CA ALA A 265 -15.76 7.51 11.43
C ALA A 265 -14.95 6.66 12.40
N LEU A 266 -15.32 5.39 12.47
CA LEU A 266 -14.53 4.32 13.09
C LEU A 266 -14.15 3.33 11.99
N VAL A 267 -12.86 3.03 11.89
CA VAL A 267 -12.29 2.08 10.94
C VAL A 267 -11.64 0.94 11.70
N LEU A 268 -11.84 -0.29 11.24
CA LEU A 268 -11.11 -1.48 11.65
C LEU A 268 -10.43 -2.09 10.43
N GLY A 269 -9.12 -2.26 10.50
CA GLY A 269 -8.31 -2.85 9.44
C GLY A 269 -7.63 -4.14 9.90
N GLN A 270 -7.50 -5.11 8.99
CA GLN A 270 -6.76 -6.35 9.18
C GLN A 270 -5.85 -6.60 7.99
N SER A 271 -4.57 -6.88 8.26
CA SER A 271 -3.68 -7.49 7.27
C SER A 271 -3.73 -9.02 7.38
N PHE A 272 -4.05 -9.73 6.29
CA PHE A 272 -4.13 -11.21 6.29
C PHE A 272 -2.82 -11.87 5.91
N SER A 273 -2.15 -11.32 4.91
CA SER A 273 -0.82 -11.70 4.49
C SER A 273 -0.01 -10.43 4.28
N ARG A 274 1.23 -10.45 4.76
CA ARG A 274 2.13 -9.31 4.68
C ARG A 274 3.56 -9.83 4.61
N TYR A 275 4.07 -9.77 3.40
CA TYR A 275 5.41 -10.14 2.97
C TYR A 275 6.03 -8.92 2.29
N LEU A 276 7.34 -8.95 2.01
CA LEU A 276 8.01 -7.86 1.31
C LEU A 276 7.41 -7.61 -0.08
N ASP A 277 7.03 -8.68 -0.77
CA ASP A 277 6.53 -8.66 -2.15
C ASP A 277 5.01 -8.63 -2.27
N SER A 278 4.26 -8.84 -1.18
CA SER A 278 2.81 -8.97 -1.25
C SER A 278 2.11 -8.57 0.03
N ALA A 279 0.96 -7.92 -0.10
CA ALA A 279 0.15 -7.56 1.05
C ALA A 279 -1.35 -7.58 0.75
N ASN A 280 -2.12 -8.12 1.68
CA ASN A 280 -3.58 -8.23 1.61
C ASN A 280 -4.21 -7.60 2.84
N TYR A 281 -5.18 -6.72 2.61
CA TYR A 281 -5.85 -5.96 3.65
C TYR A 281 -7.36 -5.98 3.49
N LEU A 282 -8.05 -6.00 4.62
CA LEU A 282 -9.48 -5.76 4.72
C LEU A 282 -9.73 -4.63 5.70
N TYR A 283 -10.49 -3.64 5.29
CA TYR A 283 -10.91 -2.52 6.11
C TYR A 283 -12.43 -2.48 6.18
N SER A 284 -12.97 -2.17 7.34
CA SER A 284 -14.39 -1.86 7.52
C SER A 284 -14.53 -0.55 8.26
N GLU A 285 -15.41 0.31 7.78
CA GLU A 285 -15.63 1.65 8.26
C GLU A 285 -17.11 1.88 8.56
N LEU A 286 -17.39 2.38 9.75
CA LEU A 286 -18.68 2.97 10.09
C LEU A 286 -18.51 4.48 10.13
N ASN A 287 -19.25 5.20 9.29
CA ASN A 287 -19.20 6.65 9.18
C ASN A 287 -20.59 7.24 9.44
N TYR A 288 -20.64 8.26 10.29
CA TYR A 288 -21.80 9.10 10.50
C TYR A 288 -21.47 10.52 10.04
N ARG A 289 -22.35 11.11 9.24
CA ARG A 289 -22.17 12.42 8.62
C ARG A 289 -23.44 13.25 8.77
N ARG A 290 -23.27 14.54 9.03
CA ARG A 290 -24.33 15.55 8.99
C ARG A 290 -23.94 16.64 8.00
N ASP A 291 -24.82 16.89 7.05
CA ASP A 291 -24.70 17.98 6.08
C ASP A 291 -25.79 19.02 6.36
N SER A 292 -25.46 20.30 6.22
CA SER A 292 -26.43 21.40 6.33
C SER A 292 -26.05 22.52 5.37
N GLY A 293 -27.02 23.21 4.81
CA GLY A 293 -26.75 24.36 3.96
C GLY A 293 -27.88 25.37 3.95
N SER A 294 -27.64 26.54 3.40
CA SER A 294 -28.65 27.60 3.32
C SER A 294 -29.73 27.33 2.27
N THR A 295 -29.47 26.43 1.31
CA THR A 295 -30.34 26.11 0.17
C THR A 295 -30.94 24.70 0.19
N PHE A 296 -30.55 23.87 1.16
CA PHE A 296 -31.05 22.50 1.29
C PHE A 296 -31.28 22.13 2.76
N GLU A 297 -32.18 21.18 3.00
CA GLU A 297 -32.49 20.71 4.35
C GLU A 297 -31.30 19.98 4.98
N ASN A 298 -31.22 20.00 6.31
CA ASN A 298 -30.19 19.26 7.01
C ASN A 298 -30.40 17.76 6.80
N THR A 299 -29.38 17.07 6.32
CA THR A 299 -29.40 15.62 6.15
C THR A 299 -28.39 14.95 7.06
N GLU A 300 -28.73 13.74 7.50
CA GLU A 300 -27.86 12.92 8.31
C GLU A 300 -27.75 11.54 7.69
N HIS A 301 -26.53 11.00 7.63
CA HIS A 301 -26.27 9.72 6.99
C HIS A 301 -25.42 8.82 7.87
N ALA A 302 -25.78 7.54 7.89
CA ALA A 302 -24.97 6.47 8.46
C ALA A 302 -24.56 5.51 7.34
N VAL A 303 -23.27 5.24 7.20
CA VAL A 303 -22.71 4.42 6.13
C VAL A 303 -21.75 3.38 6.70
N LEU A 304 -21.95 2.12 6.31
CA LEU A 304 -21.00 1.04 6.51
C LEU A 304 -20.28 0.78 5.18
N ARG A 305 -18.94 0.79 5.19
CA ARG A 305 -18.10 0.48 4.03
C ARG A 305 -17.16 -0.66 4.38
N THR A 306 -16.95 -1.59 3.46
CA THR A 306 -15.95 -2.65 3.59
C THR A 306 -15.14 -2.72 2.30
N VAL A 307 -13.81 -2.72 2.42
CA VAL A 307 -12.88 -2.69 1.28
C VAL A 307 -11.83 -3.77 1.47
N PHE A 308 -11.62 -4.59 0.44
CA PHE A 308 -10.50 -5.51 0.33
C PHE A 308 -9.49 -4.94 -0.67
N VAL A 309 -8.20 -4.97 -0.32
CA VAL A 309 -7.09 -4.50 -1.16
C VAL A 309 -5.99 -5.54 -1.15
N GLU A 310 -5.44 -5.81 -2.33
CA GLU A 310 -4.29 -6.68 -2.54
C GLU A 310 -3.24 -5.95 -3.37
N THR A 311 -1.97 -6.06 -2.96
CA THR A 311 -0.83 -5.50 -3.67
C THR A 311 0.27 -6.54 -3.82
N HIS A 312 0.94 -6.52 -4.97
CA HIS A 312 2.07 -7.35 -5.34
C HIS A 312 3.18 -6.45 -5.89
N THR A 313 4.40 -6.66 -5.41
CA THR A 313 5.62 -6.03 -5.91
C THR A 313 6.48 -7.13 -6.54
N TYR A 314 6.81 -6.95 -7.82
CA TYR A 314 7.60 -7.89 -8.59
C TYR A 314 9.06 -7.41 -8.70
N ASP A 315 9.90 -8.30 -9.23
CA ASP A 315 11.28 -7.98 -9.56
C ASP A 315 11.37 -6.72 -10.45
N ALA A 316 12.47 -5.97 -10.30
CA ALA A 316 12.70 -4.67 -10.92
C ALA A 316 11.74 -3.55 -10.46
N GLY A 317 10.98 -3.73 -9.38
CA GLY A 317 10.20 -2.67 -8.75
C GLY A 317 8.83 -2.40 -9.39
N ALA A 318 8.36 -3.30 -10.25
CA ALA A 318 6.99 -3.26 -10.76
C ALA A 318 5.98 -3.54 -9.64
N ASN A 319 4.84 -2.85 -9.64
CA ASN A 319 3.78 -3.06 -8.65
C ASN A 319 2.43 -3.29 -9.36
N PHE A 320 1.64 -4.22 -8.83
CA PHE A 320 0.24 -4.41 -9.17
C PHE A 320 -0.60 -4.31 -7.90
N THR A 321 -1.63 -3.47 -7.93
CA THR A 321 -2.58 -3.31 -6.83
C THR A 321 -4.00 -3.41 -7.36
N TRP A 322 -4.87 -4.10 -6.63
CA TRP A 322 -6.30 -4.10 -6.92
C TRP A 322 -7.12 -4.02 -5.63
N GLY A 323 -8.34 -3.52 -5.75
CA GLY A 323 -9.25 -3.47 -4.61
C GLY A 323 -10.71 -3.46 -5.02
N VAL A 324 -11.54 -3.94 -4.11
CA VAL A 324 -13.00 -3.96 -4.24
C VAL A 324 -13.64 -3.51 -2.94
N GLY A 325 -14.69 -2.70 -3.06
CA GLY A 325 -15.39 -2.11 -1.93
C GLY A 325 -16.89 -2.23 -2.07
N LEU A 326 -17.56 -2.51 -0.96
CA LEU A 326 -19.01 -2.49 -0.83
C LEU A 326 -19.40 -1.49 0.25
N SER A 327 -20.41 -0.67 -0.05
CA SER A 327 -20.96 0.29 0.90
C SER A 327 -22.47 0.15 0.95
N ALA A 328 -23.04 0.29 2.15
CA ALA A 328 -24.47 0.44 2.37
C ALA A 328 -24.69 1.59 3.33
N GLY A 329 -25.69 2.43 3.06
CA GLY A 329 -26.00 3.56 3.91
C GLY A 329 -27.48 3.91 3.91
N THR A 330 -27.86 4.64 4.95
CA THR A 330 -29.20 5.21 5.13
C THR A 330 -29.07 6.69 5.44
N GLU A 331 -30.00 7.47 4.92
CA GLU A 331 -30.33 8.76 5.53
C GLU A 331 -31.13 8.50 6.81
N THR A 332 -30.80 9.18 7.91
CA THR A 332 -31.47 9.02 9.20
C THR A 332 -32.49 10.13 9.48
N THR A 333 -32.42 11.23 8.72
CA THR A 333 -33.42 12.30 8.72
C THR A 333 -34.69 11.90 7.99
N ASP A 334 -34.57 11.14 6.89
CA ASP A 334 -35.67 10.54 6.15
C ASP A 334 -35.52 9.01 6.14
N ASN A 335 -36.38 8.31 6.89
CA ASN A 335 -36.27 6.86 7.17
C ASN A 335 -36.44 5.95 5.93
N ASP A 336 -36.69 6.50 4.73
CA ASP A 336 -36.96 5.75 3.50
C ASP A 336 -35.86 5.86 2.43
N VAL A 337 -34.74 6.51 2.72
CA VAL A 337 -33.62 6.70 1.77
C VAL A 337 -32.44 5.79 2.11
N ASN A 338 -32.47 4.58 1.53
CA ASN A 338 -31.36 3.63 1.58
C ASN A 338 -30.59 3.61 0.25
N PHE A 339 -29.28 3.41 0.32
CA PHE A 339 -28.43 3.26 -0.85
C PHE A 339 -27.37 2.18 -0.68
N GLY A 340 -26.92 1.66 -1.82
CA GLY A 340 -25.86 0.65 -1.91
C GLY A 340 -24.89 1.02 -3.01
N ILE A 341 -23.60 0.71 -2.81
CA ILE A 341 -22.52 1.06 -3.71
C ILE A 341 -21.54 -0.10 -3.81
N ALA A 342 -21.13 -0.42 -5.03
CA ALA A 342 -19.97 -1.26 -5.31
C ALA A 342 -18.89 -0.40 -6.00
N ARG A 343 -17.66 -0.51 -5.53
CA ARG A 343 -16.49 0.18 -6.06
C ARG A 343 -15.38 -0.82 -6.34
N GLY A 344 -14.55 -0.50 -7.31
CA GLY A 344 -13.31 -1.24 -7.52
C GLY A 344 -12.26 -0.41 -8.21
N GLY A 345 -11.04 -0.91 -8.19
CA GLY A 345 -9.93 -0.27 -8.88
C GLY A 345 -8.75 -1.20 -9.09
N LEU A 346 -7.92 -0.82 -10.05
CA LEU A 346 -6.70 -1.49 -10.46
C LEU A 346 -5.60 -0.44 -10.61
N GLY A 347 -4.38 -0.79 -10.22
CA GLY A 347 -3.19 0.04 -10.34
C GLY A 347 -2.02 -0.82 -10.82
N PHE A 348 -1.29 -0.34 -11.82
CA PHE A 348 -0.07 -0.95 -12.32
C PHE A 348 1.02 0.10 -12.38
N LEU A 349 2.20 -0.25 -11.88
CA LEU A 349 3.44 0.50 -12.00
C LEU A 349 4.48 -0.40 -12.64
N LEU A 350 5.05 0.01 -13.77
CA LEU A 350 5.96 -0.82 -14.56
C LEU A 350 7.16 0.02 -15.00
N TRP A 351 8.36 -0.56 -14.94
CA TRP A 351 9.54 -0.02 -15.62
C TRP A 351 9.58 -0.54 -17.05
N LEU A 352 9.76 0.35 -18.03
CA LEU A 352 9.80 -0.06 -19.43
C LEU A 352 11.09 -0.84 -19.74
N PRO A 353 11.04 -1.84 -20.64
CA PRO A 353 12.23 -2.59 -21.02
C PRO A 353 13.23 -1.73 -21.81
N GLU A 354 14.44 -2.25 -22.04
CA GLU A 354 15.43 -1.60 -22.90
C GLU A 354 14.84 -1.20 -24.26
N PRO A 355 15.16 0.00 -24.78
CA PRO A 355 16.15 0.96 -24.28
C PRO A 355 15.61 1.98 -23.26
N LEU A 356 14.42 1.78 -22.68
CA LEU A 356 13.71 2.75 -21.83
C LEU A 356 13.69 2.36 -20.35
N GLN A 357 14.73 1.70 -19.84
CA GLN A 357 14.80 1.20 -18.46
C GLN A 357 14.64 2.24 -17.34
N ASP A 358 14.83 3.53 -17.64
CA ASP A 358 14.63 4.64 -16.70
C ASP A 358 13.24 5.29 -16.81
N VAL A 359 12.35 4.71 -17.62
CA VAL A 359 11.00 5.22 -17.85
C VAL A 359 10.01 4.34 -17.09
N GLU A 360 9.19 4.98 -16.28
CA GLU A 360 8.10 4.37 -15.55
C GLU A 360 6.79 4.58 -16.32
N MET A 361 5.94 3.55 -16.31
CA MET A 361 4.57 3.60 -16.80
C MET A 361 3.61 3.28 -15.66
N ARG A 362 2.63 4.16 -15.46
CA ARG A 362 1.57 4.02 -14.48
C ARG A 362 0.22 3.89 -15.18
N ILE A 363 -0.54 2.87 -14.81
CA ILE A 363 -1.92 2.66 -15.28
C ILE A 363 -2.81 2.55 -14.05
N GLU A 364 -3.79 3.43 -13.92
CA GLU A 364 -4.75 3.41 -12.83
C GLU A 364 -6.16 3.37 -13.41
N ASN A 365 -7.03 2.57 -12.80
CA ASN A 365 -8.44 2.52 -13.12
C ASN A 365 -9.25 2.46 -11.84
N SER A 366 -10.38 3.14 -11.83
CA SER A 366 -11.42 2.89 -10.83
C SER A 366 -12.81 2.95 -11.43
N TRP A 367 -13.78 2.37 -10.72
CA TRP A 367 -15.16 2.36 -11.13
C TRP A 367 -16.10 2.31 -9.93
N GLN A 368 -17.33 2.77 -10.15
CA GLN A 368 -18.40 2.78 -9.18
C GLN A 368 -19.72 2.41 -9.85
N ILE A 369 -20.52 1.61 -9.15
CA ILE A 369 -21.91 1.34 -9.49
C ILE A 369 -22.72 1.56 -8.21
N SER A 370 -23.74 2.41 -8.26
CA SER A 370 -24.55 2.75 -7.09
C SER A 370 -26.05 2.75 -7.38
N SER A 371 -26.87 2.78 -6.34
CA SER A 371 -28.32 2.96 -6.50
C SER A 371 -28.69 4.40 -6.88
N SER A 372 -29.92 4.62 -7.35
CA SER A 372 -30.42 5.96 -7.69
C SER A 372 -30.53 6.90 -6.49
N LYS A 373 -30.59 6.36 -5.27
CA LYS A 373 -30.70 7.12 -4.01
C LYS A 373 -29.34 7.46 -3.36
N THR A 374 -28.23 7.27 -4.09
CA THR A 374 -26.91 7.61 -3.56
C THR A 374 -26.80 9.11 -3.28
N PRO A 375 -26.42 9.51 -2.05
CA PRO A 375 -26.30 10.92 -1.70
C PRO A 375 -25.13 11.58 -2.44
N ALA A 376 -25.18 12.91 -2.57
CA ALA A 376 -24.25 13.69 -3.38
C ALA A 376 -22.77 13.43 -3.04
N TYR A 377 -22.45 13.30 -1.75
CA TYR A 377 -21.08 13.09 -1.27
C TYR A 377 -20.53 11.68 -1.53
N GLU A 378 -21.37 10.74 -2.00
CA GLU A 378 -20.99 9.37 -2.38
C GLU A 378 -20.97 9.15 -3.91
N LEU A 379 -21.33 10.16 -4.70
CA LEU A 379 -21.32 10.05 -6.15
C LEU A 379 -19.89 9.92 -6.69
N HIS A 380 -19.76 9.24 -7.81
CA HIS A 380 -18.51 9.20 -8.55
C HIS A 380 -18.34 10.54 -9.27
N SER A 381 -17.22 11.23 -9.07
CA SER A 381 -16.95 12.54 -9.67
C SER A 381 -15.61 12.56 -10.37
N PHE A 382 -15.44 13.51 -11.28
CA PHE A 382 -14.14 13.79 -11.87
C PHE A 382 -13.28 14.58 -10.88
N ASP A 383 -12.12 14.02 -10.53
CA ASP A 383 -11.22 14.61 -9.51
C ASP A 383 -10.28 15.69 -10.07
N GLY A 384 -10.45 16.07 -11.34
CA GLY A 384 -9.62 17.06 -12.04
C GLY A 384 -8.15 16.66 -12.04
N VAL A 385 -7.38 17.09 -11.04
CA VAL A 385 -5.92 17.00 -10.97
C VAL A 385 -5.37 15.57 -10.95
N SER A 386 -6.10 14.59 -10.40
CA SER A 386 -5.57 13.22 -10.20
C SER A 386 -6.04 12.19 -11.23
N ARG A 387 -7.24 12.37 -11.82
CA ARG A 387 -7.92 11.35 -12.65
C ARG A 387 -8.50 11.85 -13.96
N GLN A 388 -8.79 13.13 -14.09
CA GLN A 388 -9.37 13.71 -15.30
C GLN A 388 -8.79 15.11 -15.53
N ARG A 389 -7.47 15.13 -15.76
CA ARG A 389 -6.70 16.38 -15.81
C ARG A 389 -7.14 17.27 -16.95
N GLY A 390 -7.06 18.58 -16.73
CA GLY A 390 -7.55 19.58 -17.68
C GLY A 390 -9.04 19.93 -17.55
N PHE A 391 -9.77 19.27 -16.64
CA PHE A 391 -11.16 19.61 -16.29
C PHE A 391 -11.26 20.10 -14.84
N ALA A 392 -12.33 20.84 -14.53
CA ALA A 392 -12.57 21.30 -13.18
C ALA A 392 -12.97 20.12 -12.27
N PRO A 393 -12.50 20.10 -11.00
CA PRO A 393 -12.92 19.07 -10.06
C PRO A 393 -14.42 19.19 -9.80
N TYR A 394 -15.11 18.04 -9.66
CA TYR A 394 -16.55 17.96 -9.41
C TYR A 394 -17.44 18.67 -10.45
N GLU A 395 -16.94 18.95 -11.66
CA GLU A 395 -17.74 19.54 -12.74
C GLU A 395 -18.97 18.67 -13.06
N TYR A 396 -18.78 17.34 -13.01
CA TYR A 396 -19.84 16.36 -13.16
C TYR A 396 -19.73 15.27 -12.09
N ALA A 397 -20.89 14.80 -11.63
CA ALA A 397 -21.00 13.66 -10.72
C ALA A 397 -22.08 12.67 -11.17
N GLY A 398 -21.87 11.39 -10.89
CA GLY A 398 -22.71 10.28 -11.35
C GLY A 398 -22.95 9.20 -10.30
N ASN A 399 -24.12 8.55 -10.36
CA ASN A 399 -24.37 7.29 -9.62
C ASN A 399 -23.37 6.21 -10.03
N HIS A 400 -23.12 6.12 -11.33
CA HIS A 400 -22.19 5.19 -11.94
C HIS A 400 -21.05 5.94 -12.60
N GLY A 401 -19.86 5.35 -12.60
CA GLY A 401 -18.77 5.86 -13.40
C GLY A 401 -17.55 4.98 -13.42
N ALA A 402 -16.62 5.32 -14.30
CA ALA A 402 -15.30 4.72 -14.39
C ALA A 402 -14.29 5.74 -14.89
N ASP A 403 -13.07 5.66 -14.38
CA ASP A 403 -11.93 6.47 -14.79
C ASP A 403 -10.73 5.56 -15.14
N VAL A 404 -9.94 5.97 -16.13
CA VAL A 404 -8.69 5.32 -16.50
C VAL A 404 -7.64 6.41 -16.74
N THR A 405 -6.50 6.27 -16.08
CA THR A 405 -5.32 7.10 -16.24
C THR A 405 -4.18 6.25 -16.77
N VAL A 406 -3.52 6.72 -17.82
CA VAL A 406 -2.25 6.18 -18.29
C VAL A 406 -1.22 7.30 -18.27
N GLU A 407 -0.10 7.07 -17.60
CA GLU A 407 0.97 8.05 -17.46
C GLU A 407 2.33 7.38 -17.72
N VAL A 408 3.22 8.11 -18.38
CA VAL A 408 4.61 7.74 -18.53
C VAL A 408 5.49 8.86 -17.99
N ALA A 409 6.48 8.52 -17.19
CA ALA A 409 7.37 9.47 -16.55
C ALA A 409 8.83 9.00 -16.64
N LYS A 410 9.77 9.93 -16.70
CA LYS A 410 11.21 9.63 -16.64
C LYS A 410 11.87 10.54 -15.63
N THR A 411 12.54 9.97 -14.63
CA THR A 411 13.32 10.76 -13.66
C THR A 411 14.76 10.89 -14.11
N PHE A 412 15.32 12.10 -14.06
CA PHE A 412 16.75 12.32 -14.26
C PHE A 412 17.25 13.53 -13.46
N THR A 413 18.56 13.64 -13.30
CA THR A 413 19.26 14.77 -12.68
C THR A 413 19.96 15.58 -13.78
N PRO A 414 19.34 16.66 -14.30
CA PRO A 414 19.93 17.41 -15.42
C PRO A 414 21.23 18.15 -15.05
N TRP A 415 21.49 18.32 -13.75
CA TRP A 415 22.64 19.04 -13.22
C TRP A 415 23.59 18.07 -12.48
N ALA A 416 24.59 18.61 -11.77
CA ALA A 416 25.49 17.82 -10.94
C ALA A 416 24.74 16.89 -9.95
N GLU A 417 25.45 15.94 -9.35
CA GLU A 417 24.91 14.86 -8.49
C GLU A 417 23.99 15.33 -7.34
N ASN A 418 24.06 16.62 -6.95
CA ASN A 418 23.23 17.25 -5.91
C ASN A 418 22.18 18.24 -6.46
N GLY A 419 21.94 18.23 -7.77
CA GLY A 419 20.95 19.07 -8.43
C GLY A 419 19.52 18.60 -8.19
N PRO A 420 18.52 19.43 -8.56
CA PRO A 420 17.12 19.01 -8.50
C PRO A 420 16.88 17.77 -9.37
N LEU A 421 16.03 16.87 -8.87
CA LEU A 421 15.46 15.76 -9.63
C LEU A 421 14.35 16.32 -10.50
N VAL A 422 14.41 16.04 -11.80
CA VAL A 422 13.38 16.45 -12.76
C VAL A 422 12.73 15.20 -13.33
N ALA A 423 11.39 15.16 -13.25
CA ALA A 423 10.57 14.08 -13.75
C ALA A 423 9.49 14.62 -14.70
N PRO A 424 9.80 14.84 -16.00
CA PRO A 424 8.76 15.07 -16.99
C PRO A 424 7.85 13.86 -17.10
N PHE A 425 6.58 14.12 -17.36
CA PHE A 425 5.58 13.10 -17.60
C PHE A 425 4.64 13.50 -18.73
N ALA A 426 4.03 12.48 -19.35
CA ALA A 426 2.95 12.62 -20.30
C ALA A 426 1.82 11.68 -19.89
N PHE A 427 0.58 12.11 -20.12
CA PHE A 427 -0.59 11.34 -19.68
C PHE A 427 -1.74 11.36 -20.68
N VAL A 428 -2.61 10.37 -20.52
CA VAL A 428 -3.95 10.28 -21.12
C VAL A 428 -4.92 9.83 -20.04
N ASP A 429 -5.98 10.61 -19.85
CA ASP A 429 -7.05 10.32 -18.91
C ASP A 429 -8.37 10.16 -19.68
N ALA A 430 -9.17 9.17 -19.29
CA ALA A 430 -10.49 8.93 -19.86
C ALA A 430 -11.48 8.56 -18.76
N SER A 431 -12.63 9.23 -18.74
CA SER A 431 -13.65 9.01 -17.72
C SER A 431 -15.05 8.94 -18.31
N TYR A 432 -15.92 8.17 -17.67
CA TYR A 432 -17.33 8.02 -18.02
C TYR A 432 -18.20 8.12 -16.77
N LEU A 433 -19.32 8.84 -16.87
CA LEU A 433 -20.34 8.98 -15.84
C LEU A 433 -21.71 8.65 -16.40
N ALA A 434 -22.56 8.09 -15.55
CA ALA A 434 -23.98 7.93 -15.84
C ALA A 434 -24.84 8.18 -14.59
N ASN A 435 -25.97 8.85 -14.81
CA ASN A 435 -27.00 9.07 -13.81
C ASN A 435 -28.29 8.37 -14.20
N THR A 436 -29.06 7.98 -13.17
CA THR A 436 -30.41 7.45 -13.37
C THR A 436 -31.35 8.57 -13.82
N SER A 437 -32.35 8.25 -14.67
CA SER A 437 -33.18 9.26 -15.35
C SER A 437 -33.93 10.23 -14.43
N GLY A 438 -34.15 9.85 -13.17
CA GLY A 438 -34.77 10.71 -12.15
C GLY A 438 -33.82 11.71 -11.48
N ASN A 439 -32.52 11.66 -11.77
CA ASN A 439 -31.46 12.45 -11.12
C ASN A 439 -30.68 13.32 -12.12
N VAL A 440 -31.25 13.59 -13.29
CA VAL A 440 -30.57 14.34 -14.36
C VAL A 440 -30.66 15.84 -14.11
N ALA A 441 -29.52 16.49 -13.98
CA ALA A 441 -29.36 17.95 -13.82
C ALA A 441 -28.13 18.44 -14.61
N ALA A 442 -27.84 19.75 -14.60
CA ALA A 442 -26.72 20.32 -15.35
C ALA A 442 -25.34 19.80 -14.87
N ASP A 443 -25.19 19.60 -13.57
CA ASP A 443 -24.03 19.01 -12.87
C ASP A 443 -24.14 17.47 -12.73
N ARG A 444 -25.29 16.90 -13.14
CA ARG A 444 -25.60 15.47 -13.13
C ARG A 444 -26.16 15.01 -14.47
N PRO A 445 -25.35 15.03 -15.54
CA PRO A 445 -25.80 14.64 -16.87
C PRO A 445 -26.23 13.17 -16.88
N GLY A 446 -27.19 12.82 -17.76
CA GLY A 446 -27.67 11.44 -17.88
C GLY A 446 -26.54 10.47 -18.24
N ASN A 447 -25.66 10.86 -19.16
CA ASN A 447 -24.40 10.20 -19.47
C ASN A 447 -23.39 11.20 -20.02
N THR A 448 -22.13 11.09 -19.58
CA THR A 448 -21.03 11.96 -20.03
C THR A 448 -19.74 11.18 -20.11
N GLY A 449 -18.99 11.37 -21.18
CA GLY A 449 -17.63 10.85 -21.32
C GLY A 449 -16.65 11.99 -21.57
N LEU A 450 -15.50 11.98 -20.91
CA LEU A 450 -14.43 12.94 -21.06
C LEU A 450 -13.12 12.23 -21.38
N VAL A 451 -12.29 12.87 -22.19
CA VAL A 451 -10.92 12.43 -22.49
C VAL A 451 -10.02 13.65 -22.45
N SER A 452 -8.85 13.50 -21.85
CA SER A 452 -7.79 14.50 -21.89
C SER A 452 -6.43 13.85 -22.07
N ALA A 453 -5.49 14.64 -22.56
CA ALA A 453 -4.09 14.28 -22.62
C ALA A 453 -3.27 15.53 -22.32
N GLY A 454 -2.09 15.33 -21.75
CA GLY A 454 -1.23 16.44 -21.38
C GLY A 454 0.19 16.01 -21.06
N VAL A 455 1.00 17.01 -20.74
CA VAL A 455 2.38 16.86 -20.30
C VAL A 455 2.59 17.75 -19.08
N GLY A 456 3.52 17.35 -18.22
CA GLY A 456 3.92 18.15 -17.07
C GLY A 456 5.29 17.76 -16.58
N SER A 457 5.73 18.36 -15.48
CA SER A 457 6.98 17.99 -14.84
C SER A 457 6.91 18.18 -13.33
N THR A 458 7.52 17.24 -12.61
CA THR A 458 7.84 17.41 -11.20
C THR A 458 9.31 17.81 -11.06
N VAL A 459 9.61 18.79 -10.22
CA VAL A 459 10.97 19.20 -9.85
C VAL A 459 11.11 19.10 -8.34
N SER A 460 11.98 18.21 -7.86
CA SER A 460 12.19 17.95 -6.44
C SER A 460 13.60 18.36 -6.02
N PHE A 461 13.69 19.09 -4.91
CA PHE A 461 14.94 19.60 -4.36
C PHE A 461 15.34 18.84 -3.09
N ALA A 462 16.64 18.70 -2.83
CA ALA A 462 17.17 17.95 -1.69
C ALA A 462 16.70 18.46 -0.30
N ASN A 463 16.26 19.72 -0.22
CA ASN A 463 15.71 20.31 1.00
C ASN A 463 14.22 19.96 1.24
N GLY A 464 13.62 19.11 0.42
CA GLY A 464 12.22 18.68 0.52
C GLY A 464 11.21 19.62 -0.16
N PHE A 465 11.66 20.71 -0.78
CA PHE A 465 10.81 21.53 -1.63
C PHE A 465 10.54 20.81 -2.96
N SER A 466 9.30 20.87 -3.45
CA SER A 466 8.94 20.35 -4.78
C SER A 466 8.01 21.30 -5.52
N LEU A 467 8.13 21.30 -6.84
CA LEU A 467 7.26 22.01 -7.77
C LEU A 467 6.65 21.00 -8.74
N VAL A 468 5.37 21.13 -9.00
CA VAL A 468 4.65 20.33 -10.00
C VAL A 468 3.90 21.31 -10.90
N GLY A 469 4.00 21.13 -12.20
CA GLY A 469 3.36 21.98 -13.20
C GLY A 469 3.08 21.28 -14.51
#